data_AF-A0A0P9LX82-F1
#
_entry.id   AF-A0A0P9LX82-F1
#
_cell.length_a   1.000
_cell.length_b   1.000
_cell.length_c   1.000
_cell.angle_alpha   90.00
_cell.angle_beta   90.00
_cell.angle_gamma   90.00
#
_symmetry.space_group_name_H-M   'P 1'
#
loop_
_entity.id
_entity.type
_entity.pdbx_description
1 polymer ?
#
loop_
_entity_poly.entity_id
_entity_poly.type
_entity_poly.pdbx_seq_one_letter_code
_entity_poly.pdbx_strand_id
1 'polypeptide(L)'
;MTITDVMRETGLSIYRLRKMARVHGFEYTAFVPASNLIPYQTDPVADALNVLQIKAARDRGISRKAAVVELGLSNTMINRLIREYNIDYPLKRPSPK
;
A
#
# COMPACT_ATOMS: atom_id res chain seq x y z
N MET A 1 27.51 7.80 -2.13
CA MET A 1 27.04 6.40 -2.23
C MET A 1 26.02 6.18 -1.14
N THR A 2 24.81 5.74 -1.48
CA THR A 2 23.76 5.58 -0.46
C THR A 2 24.10 4.39 0.43
N ILE A 3 23.62 4.39 1.67
CA ILE A 3 23.85 3.27 2.60
C ILE A 3 23.35 1.93 2.02
N THR A 4 22.31 1.96 1.20
CA THR A 4 21.74 0.80 0.50
C THR A 4 22.68 0.27 -0.57
N ASP A 5 23.36 1.17 -1.31
CA ASP A 5 24.36 0.77 -2.31
C ASP A 5 25.54 0.07 -1.62
N VAL A 6 26.05 0.65 -0.53
CA VAL A 6 27.14 0.05 0.26
C VAL A 6 26.70 -1.29 0.86
N MET A 7 25.46 -1.41 1.33
CA MET A 7 24.91 -2.68 1.81
C MET A 7 24.93 -3.75 0.72
N ARG A 8 24.53 -3.42 -0.51
CA ARG A 8 24.51 -4.36 -1.64
C ARG A 8 25.91 -4.81 -2.03
N GLU A 9 26.87 -3.90 -1.99
CA GLU A 9 28.26 -4.17 -2.36
C GLU A 9 29.02 -4.96 -1.29
N THR A 10 28.80 -4.63 -0.01
CA THR A 10 29.56 -5.19 1.12
C THR A 10 28.86 -6.36 1.82
N GLY A 11 27.56 -6.54 1.61
CA GLY A 11 26.73 -7.51 2.35
C GLY A 11 26.55 -7.19 3.84
N LEU A 12 27.04 -6.05 4.31
CA LEU A 12 26.93 -5.64 5.71
C LEU A 12 25.57 -5.04 5.99
N SER A 13 25.00 -5.35 7.16
CA SER A 13 23.73 -4.77 7.58
C SER A 13 23.81 -3.25 7.73
N ILE A 14 22.71 -2.56 7.42
CA ILE A 14 22.54 -1.11 7.57
C ILE A 14 22.97 -0.64 8.98
N TYR A 15 22.70 -1.45 10.02
CA TYR A 15 23.11 -1.15 11.38
C TYR A 15 24.64 -1.02 11.52
N ARG A 16 25.42 -1.97 10.97
CA ARG A 16 26.88 -1.93 11.03
C ARG A 16 27.44 -0.75 10.25
N LEU A 17 26.88 -0.47 9.08
CA LEU A 17 27.25 0.67 8.25
C LEU A 17 27.03 2.00 8.99
N ARG A 18 25.86 2.20 9.62
CA ARG A 18 25.60 3.39 10.46
C ARG A 18 26.59 3.53 11.62
N LYS A 19 26.96 2.41 12.25
CA LYS A 19 27.94 2.41 13.35
C LYS A 19 29.32 2.84 12.84
N MET A 20 29.75 2.35 11.68
CA MET A 20 31.02 2.74 11.05
C MET A 20 31.03 4.22 10.68
N ALA A 21 29.97 4.72 10.05
CA ALA A 21 29.78 6.13 9.74
C ALA A 21 29.94 7.02 10.99
N ARG A 22 29.31 6.64 12.11
CA ARG A 22 29.42 7.36 13.39
C ARG A 22 30.82 7.32 13.99
N VAL A 23 31.50 6.17 13.93
CA VAL A 23 32.86 6.00 14.49
C VAL A 23 33.90 6.78 13.69
N HIS A 24 33.74 6.82 12.36
CA HIS A 24 34.68 7.45 11.45
C HIS A 24 34.28 8.88 11.03
N GLY A 25 33.17 9.40 11.56
CA GLY A 25 32.77 10.80 11.38
C GLY A 25 32.31 11.17 9.97
N PHE A 26 31.73 10.24 9.21
CA PHE A 26 31.19 10.50 7.88
C PHE A 26 29.70 10.15 7.80
N GLU A 27 29.02 10.65 6.77
CA GLU A 27 27.62 10.36 6.50
C GLU A 27 27.44 9.74 5.11
N TYR A 28 26.45 8.84 4.99
CA TYR A 28 26.05 8.31 3.69
C TYR A 28 25.15 9.32 2.98
N THR A 29 25.23 9.37 1.65
CA THR A 29 24.35 10.23 0.86
C THR A 29 22.91 9.78 1.01
N ALA A 30 21.99 10.72 1.20
CA ALA A 30 20.56 10.45 1.25
C ALA A 30 20.09 9.81 -0.07
N PHE A 31 19.14 8.88 0.03
CA PHE A 31 18.46 8.36 -1.15
C PHE A 31 17.57 9.47 -1.72
N VAL A 32 17.88 9.93 -2.92
CA VAL A 32 17.02 10.83 -3.69
C VAL A 32 16.23 9.94 -4.66
N PRO A 33 14.90 9.82 -4.52
CA PRO A 33 14.10 9.09 -5.48
C PRO A 33 14.29 9.71 -6.86
N ALA A 34 14.46 8.85 -7.87
CA ALA A 34 14.63 9.32 -9.23
C ALA A 34 13.38 10.11 -9.66
N SER A 35 13.58 11.27 -10.29
CA SER A 35 12.52 12.21 -10.70
C SER A 35 11.56 11.62 -11.74
N ASN A 36 11.88 10.45 -12.31
CA ASN A 36 11.07 9.72 -13.26
C ASN A 36 10.05 8.77 -12.62
N LEU A 37 9.95 8.72 -11.29
CA LEU A 37 8.87 8.02 -10.59
C LEU A 37 7.56 8.78 -10.82
N ILE A 38 6.78 8.35 -11.82
CA ILE A 38 5.44 8.86 -12.06
C ILE A 38 4.58 8.48 -10.84
N PRO A 39 4.01 9.46 -10.11
CA PRO A 39 3.10 9.17 -9.01
C PRO A 39 1.95 8.30 -9.52
N TYR A 40 1.52 7.32 -8.73
CA TYR A 40 0.37 6.50 -9.09
C TYR A 40 -0.86 7.39 -9.28
N GLN A 41 -1.38 7.45 -10.51
CA GLN A 41 -2.55 8.24 -10.85
C GLN A 41 -3.78 7.33 -10.78
N THR A 42 -4.77 7.73 -9.98
CA THR A 42 -6.06 7.06 -9.90
C THR A 42 -6.86 7.28 -11.17
N ASP A 43 -7.48 6.21 -11.68
CA ASP A 43 -8.45 6.27 -12.77
C ASP A 43 -9.86 6.45 -12.18
N PRO A 44 -10.48 7.65 -12.31
CA PRO A 44 -11.79 7.93 -11.71
C PRO A 44 -12.91 7.07 -12.29
N VAL A 45 -12.79 6.64 -13.55
CA VAL A 45 -13.83 5.85 -14.23
C VAL A 45 -13.79 4.41 -13.71
N ALA A 46 -12.60 3.83 -13.61
CA ALA A 46 -12.41 2.52 -13.00
C ALA A 46 -12.87 2.51 -11.54
N ASP A 47 -12.56 3.56 -10.78
CA ASP A 47 -12.97 3.69 -9.39
C ASP A 47 -14.49 3.75 -9.23
N ALA A 48 -15.18 4.48 -10.10
CA ALA A 48 -16.64 4.53 -10.10
C ALA A 48 -17.27 3.14 -10.36
N LEU A 49 -16.73 2.37 -11.31
CA LEU A 49 -17.19 1.01 -11.60
C LEU A 49 -16.95 0.08 -10.41
N ASN A 50 -15.76 0.14 -9.81
CA ASN A 50 -15.42 -0.65 -8.63
C ASN A 50 -16.30 -0.31 -7.43
N VAL A 51 -16.64 0.97 -7.23
CA VAL A 51 -17.56 1.40 -6.17
C VAL A 51 -18.94 0.79 -6.35
N LEU A 52 -19.46 0.73 -7.59
CA LEU A 52 -20.75 0.07 -7.87
C LEU A 52 -20.70 -1.42 -7.54
N GLN A 53 -19.62 -2.11 -7.93
CA GLN A 53 -19.44 -3.52 -7.62
C GLN A 53 -19.30 -3.78 -6.11
N ILE A 54 -18.60 -2.92 -5.38
CA ILE A 54 -18.47 -2.98 -3.93
C ILE A 54 -19.84 -2.82 -3.26
N LYS A 55 -20.67 -1.87 -3.71
CA LYS A 55 -22.05 -1.71 -3.21
C LYS A 55 -22.90 -2.95 -3.50
N ALA A 56 -22.83 -3.50 -4.72
CA ALA A 56 -23.55 -4.73 -5.05
C ALA A 56 -23.08 -5.95 -4.21
N ALA A 57 -21.79 -6.04 -3.89
CA ALA A 57 -21.27 -7.09 -3.00
C ALA A 57 -21.75 -6.90 -1.55
N ARG A 58 -21.82 -5.65 -1.08
CA ARG A 58 -22.38 -5.30 0.24
C ARG A 58 -23.85 -5.70 0.34
N ASP A 59 -24.65 -5.38 -0.68
CA ASP A 59 -26.09 -5.64 -0.69
C ASP A 59 -26.39 -7.16 -0.74
N ARG A 60 -25.48 -7.94 -1.34
CA ARG A 60 -25.47 -9.42 -1.26
C ARG A 60 -25.01 -9.96 0.11
N GLY A 61 -24.65 -9.09 1.03
CA GLY A 61 -24.19 -9.44 2.38
C GLY A 61 -22.84 -10.15 2.39
N ILE A 62 -21.99 -9.96 1.38
CA ILE A 62 -20.66 -10.58 1.32
C ILE A 62 -19.73 -9.85 2.31
N SER A 63 -18.76 -10.55 2.89
CA SER A 63 -17.76 -9.90 3.76
C SER A 63 -16.72 -9.18 2.92
N ARG A 64 -16.09 -8.11 3.45
CA ARG A 64 -15.02 -7.39 2.72
C ARG A 64 -13.91 -8.30 2.20
N LYS A 65 -13.50 -9.30 3.01
CA LYS A 65 -12.47 -10.27 2.61
C LYS A 65 -12.91 -11.14 1.43
N ALA A 66 -14.16 -11.55 1.40
CA ALA A 66 -14.71 -12.31 0.28
C ALA A 66 -14.89 -11.43 -0.95
N ALA A 67 -15.29 -10.16 -0.79
CA ALA A 67 -15.40 -9.20 -1.89
C ALA A 67 -14.05 -8.89 -2.56
N VAL A 68 -12.94 -8.85 -1.80
CA VAL A 68 -11.57 -8.75 -2.34
C VAL A 68 -11.29 -9.88 -3.32
N VAL A 69 -11.64 -11.12 -2.95
CA VAL A 69 -11.42 -12.30 -3.79
C VAL A 69 -12.36 -12.31 -4.99
N GLU A 70 -13.65 -12.02 -4.77
CA GLU A 70 -14.67 -12.08 -5.81
C GLU A 70 -14.54 -10.97 -6.86
N LEU A 71 -14.23 -9.75 -6.44
CA LEU A 71 -14.07 -8.60 -7.33
C LEU A 71 -12.66 -8.51 -7.93
N GLY A 72 -11.72 -9.36 -7.50
CA GLY A 72 -10.31 -9.30 -7.93
C GLY A 72 -9.60 -8.00 -7.51
N LEU A 73 -10.14 -7.28 -6.54
CA LEU A 73 -9.60 -6.00 -6.07
C LEU A 73 -8.60 -6.23 -4.93
N SER A 74 -7.55 -5.42 -4.87
CA SER A 74 -6.62 -5.48 -3.75
C SER A 74 -7.27 -4.97 -2.44
N ASN A 75 -6.79 -5.47 -1.30
CA ASN A 75 -7.22 -4.96 0.01
C ASN A 75 -7.02 -3.45 0.15
N THR A 76 -5.94 -2.91 -0.40
CA THR A 76 -5.65 -1.47 -0.35
C THR A 76 -6.65 -0.69 -1.18
N MET A 77 -6.99 -1.16 -2.38
CA MET A 77 -7.96 -0.51 -3.27
C MET A 77 -9.37 -0.53 -2.68
N ILE A 78 -9.85 -1.67 -2.19
CA ILE A 78 -11.17 -1.75 -1.54
C ILE A 78 -11.27 -0.82 -0.33
N ASN A 79 -10.25 -0.80 0.53
CA ASN A 79 -10.28 0.06 1.71
C ASN A 79 -10.20 1.54 1.34
N ARG A 80 -9.43 1.90 0.30
CA ARG A 80 -9.39 3.24 -0.26
C ARG A 80 -10.78 3.67 -0.73
N LEU A 81 -11.41 2.88 -1.60
CA LEU A 81 -12.71 3.20 -2.20
C LEU A 81 -13.83 3.28 -1.16
N ILE A 82 -13.85 2.36 -0.18
CA ILE A 82 -14.81 2.42 0.94
C ILE A 82 -14.68 3.74 1.70
N ARG A 83 -13.45 4.18 1.98
CA ARG A 83 -13.19 5.42 2.73
C ARG A 83 -13.49 6.67 1.90
N GLU A 84 -13.01 6.73 0.66
CA GLU A 84 -13.15 7.91 -0.21
C GLU A 84 -14.59 8.15 -0.64
N TYR A 85 -15.34 7.07 -0.90
CA TYR A 85 -16.75 7.15 -1.30
C TYR A 85 -17.73 6.92 -0.14
N ASN A 86 -17.23 6.90 1.10
CA ASN A 86 -18.00 6.76 2.34
C ASN A 86 -19.02 5.61 2.30
N ILE A 87 -18.59 4.43 1.84
CA ILE A 87 -19.46 3.25 1.71
C ILE A 87 -19.59 2.58 3.07
N ASP A 88 -20.82 2.42 3.57
CA ASP A 88 -21.10 1.68 4.80
C ASP A 88 -20.97 0.16 4.58
N TYR A 89 -19.74 -0.33 4.49
CA TYR A 89 -19.45 -1.75 4.31
C TYR A 89 -18.91 -2.34 5.62
N PRO A 90 -19.61 -3.21 6.34
CA PRO A 90 -19.09 -3.74 7.60
C PRO A 90 -17.89 -4.71 7.39
N LEU A 91 -16.90 -4.66 8.28
CA LEU A 91 -15.71 -5.53 8.21
C LEU A 91 -16.03 -7.03 8.37
N LYS A 92 -17.03 -7.34 9.18
CA LYS A 92 -17.54 -8.70 9.41
C LYS A 92 -18.99 -8.74 8.91
N ARG A 93 -19.43 -9.91 8.46
CA ARG A 93 -20.86 -10.16 8.23
C ARG A 93 -21.60 -9.79 9.52
N PRO A 94 -22.69 -9.00 9.47
CA PRO A 94 -23.54 -8.85 10.64
C PRO A 94 -24.00 -10.26 11.05
N SER A 95 -23.75 -10.63 12.31
CA SER A 95 -24.26 -11.89 12.84
C SER A 95 -25.78 -11.88 12.71
N PRO A 96 -26.42 -12.97 12.28
CA PRO A 96 -27.86 -13.08 12.37
C PRO A 96 -28.23 -12.91 13.86
N LYS A 97 -29.15 -11.98 14.14
CA LYS A 97 -29.80 -11.86 15.45
C LYS A 97 -30.89 -12.91 15.57
#